data_AF-A0A2E2BWB1-F1
#
_entry.id   AF-A0A2E2BWB1-F1
#
_cell.length_a   1.000
_cell.length_b   1.000
_cell.length_c   1.000
_cell.angle_alpha   90.00
_cell.angle_beta   90.00
_cell.angle_gamma   90.00
#
_symmetry.space_group_name_H-M   'P 1'
#
loop_
_entity.id
_entity.type
_entity.pdbx_description
1 polymer ?
#
loop_
_entity_poly.entity_id
_entity_poly.type
_entity_poly.pdbx_seq_one_letter_code
_entity_poly.pdbx_strand_id
1 'polypeptide(L)'
;MPVSTETQVRVAHADVVMDMAFQRSLGYWQHGEKESDPWLKRSGDSGAIFLEEKQAVIIEGDCLHKVSAPEGGTILVCGNLYSTLDVNGFSEIIITGDVRPDGYIRADNFCHAFIGGRLEGTLQSSDWSKVWIDSDLSGVLKTGFSSTRIHVGGDYTGRIIPQEQPSPFFLTVAGFAANDSLHRIMEYYPNRFNASIAVSDVPPGLYPQEDSHRRNERGNCFARWSVQQQR
;
A
#
# COMPACT_ATOMS: atom_id res chain seq x y z
N MET A 1 -13.00 -18.64 -10.39
CA MET A 1 -11.74 -17.92 -10.10
C MET A 1 -11.49 -18.02 -8.60
N PRO A 2 -10.24 -18.11 -8.14
CA PRO A 2 -9.91 -18.23 -6.72
C PRO A 2 -10.17 -16.94 -5.92
N VAL A 3 -10.42 -15.81 -6.59
CA VAL A 3 -10.84 -14.55 -5.96
C VAL A 3 -12.36 -14.38 -6.02
N SER A 4 -12.97 -14.00 -4.89
CA SER A 4 -14.40 -13.73 -4.80
C SER A 4 -14.81 -12.46 -5.55
N THR A 5 -16.05 -12.41 -6.05
CA THR A 5 -16.61 -11.22 -6.71
C THR A 5 -16.57 -9.98 -5.81
N GLU A 6 -16.79 -10.13 -4.52
CA GLU A 6 -16.68 -9.04 -3.55
C GLU A 6 -15.29 -8.41 -3.54
N THR A 7 -14.23 -9.22 -3.51
CA THR A 7 -12.85 -8.72 -3.57
C THR A 7 -12.56 -8.05 -4.91
N GLN A 8 -13.08 -8.58 -6.02
CA GLN A 8 -12.93 -7.95 -7.33
C GLN A 8 -13.56 -6.54 -7.38
N VAL A 9 -14.75 -6.39 -6.78
CA VAL A 9 -15.44 -5.09 -6.68
C VAL A 9 -14.65 -4.10 -5.82
N ARG A 10 -14.09 -4.55 -4.69
CA ARG A 10 -13.27 -3.69 -3.83
C ARG A 10 -12.00 -3.21 -4.53
N VAL A 11 -11.32 -4.09 -5.27
CA VAL A 11 -10.15 -3.72 -6.08
C VAL A 11 -10.54 -2.76 -7.21
N ALA A 12 -11.69 -2.96 -7.86
CA ALA A 12 -12.20 -2.05 -8.88
C ALA A 12 -12.51 -0.65 -8.32
N HIS A 13 -13.08 -0.58 -7.11
CA HIS A 13 -13.29 0.69 -6.42
C HIS A 13 -11.95 1.38 -6.09
N ALA A 14 -10.99 0.63 -5.54
CA ALA A 14 -9.65 1.13 -5.26
C ALA A 14 -8.95 1.65 -6.53
N ASP A 15 -9.11 0.96 -7.66
CA ASP A 15 -8.59 1.38 -8.97
C ASP A 15 -9.12 2.76 -9.39
N VAL A 16 -10.43 2.99 -9.25
CA VAL A 16 -11.04 4.28 -9.57
C VAL A 16 -10.53 5.40 -8.65
N VAL A 17 -10.52 5.17 -7.34
CA VAL A 17 -10.09 6.19 -6.35
C VAL A 17 -8.59 6.50 -6.47
N MET A 18 -7.80 5.48 -6.80
CA MET A 18 -6.35 5.58 -6.92
C MET A 18 -5.91 5.91 -8.34
N ASP A 19 -6.80 6.33 -9.25
CA ASP A 19 -6.45 6.75 -10.62
C ASP A 19 -5.76 5.63 -11.43
N MET A 20 -6.50 4.54 -11.66
CA MET A 20 -6.14 3.38 -12.48
C MET A 20 -4.91 2.59 -12.01
N ALA A 21 -4.90 2.16 -10.75
CA ALA A 21 -3.78 1.40 -10.15
C ALA A 21 -3.74 -0.11 -10.49
N PHE A 22 -4.87 -0.75 -10.76
CA PHE A 22 -5.01 -2.21 -10.81
C PHE A 22 -5.53 -2.73 -12.18
N GLN A 23 -5.17 -2.04 -13.26
CA GLN A 23 -5.68 -2.31 -14.61
C GLN A 23 -5.43 -3.76 -15.07
N ARG A 24 -4.28 -4.38 -14.73
CA ARG A 24 -3.93 -5.71 -15.25
C ARG A 24 -4.82 -6.78 -14.62
N SER A 25 -5.02 -6.75 -13.31
CA SER A 25 -5.90 -7.71 -12.64
C SER A 25 -7.36 -7.52 -13.03
N LEU A 26 -7.83 -6.28 -13.14
CA LEU A 26 -9.19 -6.00 -13.61
C LEU A 26 -9.43 -6.48 -15.04
N GLY A 27 -8.46 -6.25 -15.93
CA GLY A 27 -8.50 -6.76 -17.30
C GLY A 27 -8.57 -8.28 -17.36
N TYR A 28 -7.78 -8.97 -16.52
CA TYR A 28 -7.83 -10.43 -16.41
C TYR A 28 -9.18 -10.95 -15.89
N TRP A 29 -9.78 -10.31 -14.90
CA TRP A 29 -11.08 -10.74 -14.37
C TRP A 29 -12.23 -10.51 -15.35
N GLN A 30 -12.16 -9.44 -16.16
CA GLN A 30 -13.21 -9.12 -17.14
C GLN A 30 -13.10 -9.94 -18.43
N HIS A 31 -11.88 -10.21 -18.90
CA HIS A 31 -11.64 -10.75 -20.24
C HIS A 31 -10.91 -12.09 -20.25
N GLY A 32 -10.43 -12.56 -19.10
CA GLY A 32 -9.60 -13.75 -18.99
C GLY A 32 -8.15 -13.50 -19.36
N GLU A 33 -7.41 -14.60 -19.51
CA GLU A 33 -6.00 -14.60 -19.90
C GLU A 33 -5.82 -14.22 -21.37
N LYS A 34 -4.80 -13.40 -21.66
CA LYS A 34 -4.39 -13.08 -23.03
C LYS A 34 -3.14 -13.88 -23.36
N GLU A 35 -2.99 -14.34 -24.61
CA GLU A 35 -1.79 -15.06 -25.05
C GLU A 35 -0.49 -14.27 -24.83
N SER A 36 -0.56 -12.94 -24.84
CA SER A 36 0.59 -12.05 -24.63
C SER A 36 1.00 -11.87 -23.16
N ASP A 37 0.13 -12.21 -22.20
CA ASP A 37 0.32 -11.99 -20.76
C ASP A 37 -0.09 -13.26 -20.00
N PRO A 38 0.79 -14.29 -19.95
CA PRO A 38 0.44 -15.57 -19.34
C PRO A 38 0.31 -15.47 -17.81
N TRP A 39 -0.70 -16.14 -17.27
CA TRP A 39 -0.99 -16.21 -15.83
C TRP A 39 -0.62 -17.59 -15.28
N LEU A 40 0.46 -17.64 -14.51
CA LEU A 40 0.84 -18.83 -13.76
C LEU A 40 -0.15 -19.05 -12.62
N LYS A 41 -0.54 -20.30 -12.38
CA LYS A 41 -1.28 -20.71 -11.19
C LYS A 41 -0.40 -21.58 -10.32
N ARG A 42 -0.33 -21.26 -9.02
CA ARG A 42 0.52 -21.93 -8.04
C ARG A 42 -0.24 -22.08 -6.72
N SER A 43 0.05 -23.14 -5.97
CA SER A 43 -0.38 -23.24 -4.58
C SER A 43 0.54 -22.41 -3.69
N GLY A 44 0.03 -22.01 -2.53
CA GLY A 44 0.78 -21.26 -1.51
C GLY A 44 2.09 -21.90 -1.00
N ASP A 45 2.16 -23.23 -1.07
CA ASP A 45 3.26 -24.09 -0.62
C ASP A 45 4.18 -24.56 -1.76
N SER A 46 4.01 -24.03 -2.98
CA SER A 46 4.73 -24.47 -4.19
C SER A 46 6.24 -24.15 -4.23
N GLY A 47 6.85 -23.79 -3.09
CA GLY A 47 8.23 -23.33 -3.02
C GLY A 47 8.42 -21.91 -3.56
N ALA A 48 9.67 -21.52 -3.77
CA ALA A 48 9.99 -20.20 -4.29
C ALA A 48 9.53 -20.04 -5.75
N ILE A 49 8.91 -18.91 -6.06
CA ILE A 49 8.40 -18.58 -7.39
C ILE A 49 9.28 -17.49 -8.00
N PHE A 50 9.61 -17.64 -9.28
CA PHE A 50 10.30 -16.64 -10.08
C PHE A 50 9.45 -16.30 -11.30
N LEU A 51 9.17 -15.01 -11.50
CA LEU A 51 8.42 -14.50 -12.65
C LEU A 51 9.39 -13.91 -13.67
N GLU A 52 9.22 -14.31 -14.92
CA GLU A 52 9.88 -13.71 -16.07
C GLU A 52 9.14 -12.43 -16.52
N GLU A 53 9.70 -11.71 -17.50
CA GLU A 53 9.11 -10.48 -18.04
C GLU A 53 7.63 -10.68 -18.40
N LYS A 54 6.77 -9.74 -17.98
CA LYS A 54 5.31 -9.72 -18.27
C LYS A 54 4.51 -10.91 -17.73
N GLN A 55 5.11 -11.82 -16.97
CA GLN A 55 4.35 -12.89 -16.34
C GLN A 55 3.50 -12.35 -15.19
N ALA A 56 2.33 -12.97 -15.03
CA ALA A 56 1.50 -12.80 -13.86
C ALA A 56 1.41 -14.13 -13.11
N VAL A 57 1.13 -14.08 -11.80
CA VAL A 57 0.90 -15.28 -10.99
C VAL A 57 -0.29 -15.11 -10.07
N ILE A 58 -1.07 -16.18 -9.97
CA ILE A 58 -2.08 -16.39 -8.94
C ILE A 58 -1.55 -17.47 -8.00
N ILE A 59 -1.41 -17.10 -6.73
CA ILE A 59 -1.10 -18.00 -5.63
C ILE A 59 -2.41 -18.31 -4.92
N GLU A 60 -2.86 -19.55 -5.01
CA GLU A 60 -4.06 -20.04 -4.33
C GLU A 60 -3.72 -20.32 -2.85
N GLY A 61 -4.40 -19.62 -1.94
CA GLY A 61 -4.13 -19.67 -0.50
C GLY A 61 -3.02 -18.73 -0.04
N ASP A 62 -2.42 -19.06 1.11
CA ASP A 62 -1.40 -18.25 1.76
C ASP A 62 -0.04 -18.35 1.06
N CYS A 63 0.64 -17.23 0.85
CA CYS A 63 1.99 -17.21 0.27
C CYS A 63 3.05 -17.45 1.36
N LEU A 64 3.57 -18.68 1.41
CA LEU A 64 4.53 -19.13 2.43
C LEU A 64 5.99 -18.99 1.99
N HIS A 65 6.23 -18.81 0.70
CA HIS A 65 7.57 -18.77 0.11
C HIS A 65 7.82 -17.47 -0.66
N LYS A 66 9.09 -17.18 -0.91
CA LYS A 66 9.50 -15.98 -1.63
C LYS A 66 8.99 -16.02 -3.09
N VAL A 67 8.46 -14.89 -3.55
CA VAL A 67 8.18 -14.63 -4.96
C VAL A 67 9.12 -13.54 -5.44
N SER A 68 9.81 -13.79 -6.56
CA SER A 68 10.71 -12.81 -7.19
C SER A 68 10.20 -12.42 -8.57
N ALA A 69 10.10 -11.12 -8.85
CA ALA A 69 9.71 -10.58 -10.15
C ALA A 69 10.64 -9.40 -10.54
N PRO A 70 11.87 -9.69 -11.01
CA PRO A 70 12.92 -8.69 -11.19
C PRO A 70 12.65 -7.68 -12.32
N GLU A 71 11.68 -7.94 -13.18
CA GLU A 71 11.26 -7.05 -14.27
C GLU A 71 9.83 -6.50 -14.06
N GLY A 72 9.27 -6.76 -12.88
CA GLY A 72 7.89 -6.44 -12.54
C GLY A 72 6.94 -7.55 -12.91
N GLY A 73 5.65 -7.27 -12.79
CA GLY A 73 4.61 -8.27 -13.01
C GLY A 73 3.38 -8.04 -12.17
N THR A 74 2.44 -8.97 -12.29
CA THR A 74 1.20 -8.95 -11.51
C THR A 74 1.18 -10.16 -10.58
N ILE A 75 1.10 -9.92 -9.27
CA ILE A 75 1.11 -10.97 -8.25
C ILE A 75 -0.21 -10.90 -7.49
N LEU A 76 -0.96 -12.01 -7.52
CA LEU A 76 -2.23 -12.16 -6.82
C LEU A 76 -2.11 -13.28 -5.77
N VAL A 77 -2.17 -12.93 -4.49
CA VAL A 77 -2.18 -13.88 -3.37
C VAL A 77 -3.61 -14.03 -2.85
N CYS A 78 -4.22 -15.18 -3.07
CA CYS A 78 -5.58 -15.52 -2.63
C CYS A 78 -5.61 -16.01 -1.17
N GLY A 79 -4.91 -15.29 -0.30
CA GLY A 79 -4.77 -15.58 1.12
C GLY A 79 -3.89 -14.52 1.79
N ASN A 80 -3.20 -14.91 2.85
CA ASN A 80 -2.26 -14.09 3.59
C ASN A 80 -0.85 -14.16 3.01
N LEU A 81 -0.05 -13.11 3.22
CA LEU A 81 1.38 -13.09 2.93
C LEU A 81 2.19 -13.31 4.22
N TYR A 82 2.93 -14.42 4.27
CA TYR A 82 3.86 -14.77 5.36
C TYR A 82 5.33 -14.66 4.95
N SER A 83 5.60 -14.33 3.69
CA SER A 83 6.94 -14.34 3.11
C SER A 83 7.25 -13.04 2.36
N THR A 84 8.28 -13.06 1.53
CA THR A 84 8.74 -11.91 0.76
C THR A 84 8.20 -11.93 -0.68
N LEU A 85 7.57 -10.84 -1.10
CA LEU A 85 7.43 -10.47 -2.51
C LEU A 85 8.55 -9.49 -2.84
N ASP A 86 9.47 -9.90 -3.72
CA ASP A 86 10.64 -9.11 -4.13
C ASP A 86 10.50 -8.77 -5.60
N VAL A 87 10.01 -7.56 -5.86
CA VAL A 87 9.63 -7.12 -7.19
C VAL A 87 10.41 -5.87 -7.56
N ASN A 88 10.66 -5.71 -8.85
CA ASN A 88 11.29 -4.52 -9.41
C ASN A 88 10.46 -4.03 -10.61
N GLY A 89 10.77 -2.87 -11.18
CA GLY A 89 10.03 -2.34 -12.34
C GLY A 89 8.59 -1.93 -12.00
N PHE A 90 7.64 -2.18 -12.92
CA PHE A 90 6.21 -1.91 -12.68
C PHE A 90 5.53 -3.15 -12.12
N SER A 91 5.02 -3.03 -10.88
CA SER A 91 4.43 -4.15 -10.16
C SER A 91 3.02 -3.82 -9.68
N GLU A 92 2.10 -4.76 -9.94
CA GLU A 92 0.74 -4.76 -9.42
C GLU A 92 0.58 -5.95 -8.48
N ILE A 93 0.30 -5.69 -7.21
CA ILE A 93 0.24 -6.70 -6.15
C ILE A 93 -1.14 -6.65 -5.52
N ILE A 94 -1.81 -7.80 -5.45
CA ILE A 94 -3.09 -7.95 -4.76
C ILE A 94 -2.95 -9.09 -3.75
N ILE A 95 -3.20 -8.79 -2.48
CA ILE A 95 -3.24 -9.76 -1.39
C ILE A 95 -4.65 -9.73 -0.83
N THR A 96 -5.39 -10.82 -0.93
CA THR A 96 -6.80 -10.84 -0.53
C THR A 96 -7.00 -10.90 0.99
N GLY A 97 -6.01 -11.41 1.72
CA GLY A 97 -5.95 -11.42 3.18
C GLY A 97 -4.97 -10.40 3.75
N ASP A 98 -4.30 -10.77 4.83
CA ASP A 98 -3.37 -9.93 5.57
C ASP A 98 -1.94 -10.01 5.02
N VAL A 99 -1.17 -8.94 5.19
CA VAL A 99 0.30 -9.02 5.24
C VAL A 99 0.69 -9.22 6.69
N ARG A 100 1.04 -10.44 7.04
CA ARG A 100 1.37 -10.87 8.41
C ARG A 100 2.70 -10.24 8.86
N PRO A 101 3.08 -10.29 10.15
CA PRO A 101 4.26 -9.61 10.66
C PRO A 101 5.57 -9.98 9.94
N ASP A 102 5.70 -11.24 9.51
CA ASP A 102 6.85 -11.73 8.72
C ASP A 102 6.73 -11.46 7.22
N GLY A 103 5.55 -11.03 6.77
CA GLY A 103 5.27 -10.65 5.39
C GLY A 103 6.02 -9.39 5.00
N TYR A 104 6.69 -9.45 3.84
CA TYR A 104 7.49 -8.33 3.33
C TYR A 104 7.20 -8.11 1.85
N ILE A 105 6.79 -6.90 1.48
CA ILE A 105 6.69 -6.48 0.08
C ILE A 105 7.84 -5.51 -0.18
N ARG A 106 8.82 -5.95 -0.97
CA ARG A 106 9.90 -5.10 -1.47
C ARG A 106 9.64 -4.81 -2.93
N ALA A 107 9.41 -3.53 -3.25
CA ALA A 107 9.21 -3.08 -4.61
C ALA A 107 10.23 -2.00 -4.98
N ASP A 108 11.16 -2.35 -5.86
CA ASP A 108 12.12 -1.39 -6.40
C ASP A 108 11.48 -0.77 -7.67
N ASN A 109 11.26 0.56 -7.68
CA ASN A 109 10.49 1.35 -8.66
C ASN A 109 8.98 1.52 -8.37
N PHE A 110 8.11 1.09 -9.29
CA PHE A 110 6.67 1.40 -9.29
C PHE A 110 5.86 0.28 -8.63
N CYS A 111 5.15 0.60 -7.54
CA CYS A 111 4.40 -0.39 -6.78
C CYS A 111 2.93 0.02 -6.58
N HIS A 112 2.03 -0.76 -7.13
CA HIS A 112 0.61 -0.71 -6.81
C HIS A 112 0.22 -1.90 -5.97
N ALA A 113 -0.22 -1.68 -4.74
CA ALA A 113 -0.55 -2.74 -3.82
C ALA A 113 -2.00 -2.59 -3.30
N PHE A 114 -2.79 -3.65 -3.43
CA PHE A 114 -4.05 -3.81 -2.72
C PHE A 114 -3.90 -4.91 -1.66
N ILE A 115 -4.24 -4.58 -0.43
CA ILE A 115 -4.22 -5.49 0.72
C ILE A 115 -5.65 -5.52 1.27
N GLY A 116 -6.32 -6.67 1.10
CA GLY A 116 -7.72 -6.86 1.48
C GLY A 116 -7.95 -7.02 2.98
N GLY A 117 -6.89 -7.36 3.73
CA GLY A 117 -6.87 -7.42 5.19
C GLY A 117 -5.96 -6.36 5.80
N ARG A 118 -5.31 -6.73 6.90
CA ARG A 118 -4.39 -5.84 7.67
C ARG A 118 -2.99 -5.83 7.07
N LEU A 119 -2.31 -4.67 7.19
CA LEU A 119 -0.87 -4.58 7.00
C LEU A 119 -0.18 -4.60 8.38
N GLU A 120 0.27 -5.77 8.83
CA GLU A 120 1.04 -5.99 10.06
C GLU A 120 2.55 -6.10 9.78
N GLY A 121 2.92 -6.56 8.58
CA GLY A 121 4.30 -6.69 8.12
C GLY A 121 4.90 -5.39 7.54
N THR A 122 5.77 -5.53 6.54
CA THR A 122 6.45 -4.39 5.91
C THR A 122 6.10 -4.26 4.44
N LEU A 123 5.79 -3.04 4.00
CA LEU A 123 5.78 -2.66 2.58
C LEU A 123 6.83 -1.59 2.36
N GLN A 124 7.73 -1.83 1.40
CA GLN A 124 8.76 -0.89 0.99
C GLN A 124 8.67 -0.66 -0.52
N SER A 125 8.63 0.61 -0.92
CA SER A 125 8.74 1.02 -2.31
C SER A 125 9.88 2.02 -2.47
N SER A 126 10.72 1.88 -3.49
CA SER A 126 11.83 2.82 -3.69
C SER A 126 11.45 4.08 -4.46
N ASP A 127 10.48 4.03 -5.38
CA ASP A 127 10.11 5.17 -6.23
C ASP A 127 8.65 5.64 -6.03
N TRP A 128 7.74 5.26 -6.93
CA TRP A 128 6.34 5.67 -6.92
C TRP A 128 5.44 4.57 -6.40
N SER A 129 4.49 4.90 -5.53
CA SER A 129 3.54 3.90 -5.03
C SER A 129 2.11 4.37 -4.79
N LYS A 130 1.19 3.45 -5.03
CA LYS A 130 -0.24 3.54 -4.69
C LYS A 130 -0.59 2.31 -3.85
N VAL A 131 -0.91 2.52 -2.59
CA VAL A 131 -1.19 1.43 -1.64
C VAL A 131 -2.61 1.59 -1.10
N TRP A 132 -3.41 0.54 -1.24
CA TRP A 132 -4.74 0.42 -0.65
C TRP A 132 -4.72 -0.69 0.39
N ILE A 133 -5.03 -0.34 1.63
CA ILE A 133 -5.20 -1.30 2.73
C ILE A 133 -6.67 -1.19 3.13
N ASP A 134 -7.44 -2.25 2.93
CA ASP A 134 -8.87 -2.25 3.17
C ASP A 134 -9.23 -2.32 4.67
N SER A 135 -8.25 -2.66 5.51
CA SER A 135 -8.37 -2.75 6.97
C SER A 135 -7.29 -1.90 7.67
N ASP A 136 -6.76 -2.39 8.80
CA ASP A 136 -5.85 -1.66 9.68
C ASP A 136 -4.40 -1.65 9.17
N LEU A 137 -3.69 -0.56 9.45
CA LEU A 137 -2.24 -0.42 9.27
C LEU A 137 -1.55 -0.38 10.65
N SER A 138 -0.92 -1.48 11.05
CA SER A 138 -0.14 -1.59 12.29
C SER A 138 1.35 -1.89 12.06
N GLY A 139 1.71 -2.32 10.84
CA GLY A 139 3.07 -2.61 10.42
C GLY A 139 3.88 -1.38 9.99
N VAL A 140 4.81 -1.60 9.07
CA VAL A 140 5.74 -0.56 8.58
C VAL A 140 5.55 -0.32 7.09
N LEU A 141 5.41 0.94 6.71
CA LEU A 141 5.43 1.36 5.32
C LEU A 141 6.58 2.33 5.08
N LYS A 142 7.48 1.95 4.16
CA LYS A 142 8.62 2.76 3.73
C LYS A 142 8.34 3.36 2.37
N THR A 143 8.21 4.69 2.30
CA THR A 143 7.84 5.38 1.06
C THR A 143 9.05 5.65 0.17
N GLY A 144 8.83 5.66 -1.14
CA GLY A 144 9.86 5.96 -2.14
C GLY A 144 10.11 7.45 -2.36
N PHE A 145 10.99 7.78 -3.31
CA PHE A 145 11.49 9.14 -3.51
C PHE A 145 10.65 10.04 -4.45
N SER A 146 9.74 9.50 -5.27
CA SER A 146 8.94 10.35 -6.20
C SER A 146 7.60 10.79 -5.65
N SER A 147 6.70 9.85 -5.33
CA SER A 147 5.41 10.17 -4.69
C SER A 147 4.76 8.89 -4.17
N THR A 148 4.06 8.98 -3.05
CA THR A 148 3.36 7.85 -2.44
C THR A 148 1.94 8.26 -2.03
N ARG A 149 0.95 7.46 -2.41
CA ARG A 149 -0.44 7.60 -1.98
C ARG A 149 -0.88 6.35 -1.23
N ILE A 150 -1.38 6.52 -0.01
CA ILE A 150 -1.84 5.42 0.85
C ILE A 150 -3.29 5.68 1.25
N HIS A 151 -4.12 4.65 1.12
CA HIS A 151 -5.44 4.56 1.72
C HIS A 151 -5.45 3.46 2.78
N VAL A 152 -5.98 3.77 3.97
CA VAL A 152 -6.20 2.83 5.07
C VAL A 152 -7.69 2.87 5.40
N GLY A 153 -8.38 1.74 5.19
CA GLY A 153 -9.81 1.58 5.45
C GLY A 153 -10.14 1.51 6.94
N GLY A 154 -9.21 1.00 7.76
CA GLY A 154 -9.33 0.90 9.22
C GLY A 154 -8.46 1.88 9.98
N ASP A 155 -7.97 1.45 11.14
CA ASP A 155 -7.15 2.25 12.04
C ASP A 155 -5.67 2.29 11.60
N TYR A 156 -5.01 3.43 11.85
CA TYR A 156 -3.58 3.61 11.63
C TYR A 156 -2.83 3.72 12.97
N THR A 157 -2.05 2.68 13.29
CA THR A 157 -1.20 2.61 14.50
C THR A 157 0.27 2.26 14.20
N GLY A 158 0.58 1.95 12.94
CA GLY A 158 1.91 1.56 12.49
C GLY A 158 2.87 2.73 12.25
N ARG A 159 3.91 2.48 11.44
CA ARG A 159 4.95 3.45 11.13
C ARG A 159 5.03 3.73 9.63
N ILE A 160 4.99 5.01 9.27
CA ILE A 160 5.24 5.47 7.90
C ILE A 160 6.51 6.32 7.92
N ILE A 161 7.52 5.91 7.17
CA ILE A 161 8.83 6.57 7.12
C ILE A 161 9.36 6.62 5.68
N PRO A 162 10.22 7.59 5.33
CA PRO A 162 10.85 7.58 4.02
C PRO A 162 11.90 6.46 3.98
N GLN A 163 12.00 5.75 2.85
CA GLN A 163 13.08 4.78 2.65
C GLN A 163 14.44 5.48 2.56
N GLU A 164 14.50 6.55 1.77
CA GLU A 164 15.73 7.33 1.54
C GLU A 164 15.49 8.80 1.86
N GLN A 165 14.73 9.48 0.99
CA GLN A 165 14.41 10.89 1.14
C GLN A 165 12.90 11.11 1.13
N PRO A 166 12.40 12.12 1.88
CA PRO A 166 10.98 12.43 1.89
C PRO A 166 10.52 13.00 0.55
N SER A 167 9.44 12.43 0.03
CA SER A 167 8.79 12.79 -1.22
C SER A 167 7.34 13.18 -0.98
N PRO A 168 6.64 13.81 -1.95
CA PRO A 168 5.19 14.01 -1.89
C PRO A 168 4.45 12.75 -1.39
N PHE A 169 3.75 12.90 -0.27
CA PHE A 169 3.09 11.84 0.45
C PHE A 169 1.65 12.21 0.76
N PHE A 170 0.72 11.33 0.40
CA PHE A 170 -0.72 11.48 0.60
C PHE A 170 -1.26 10.30 1.41
N LEU A 171 -1.95 10.60 2.50
CA LEU A 171 -2.53 9.59 3.39
C LEU A 171 -4.03 9.82 3.58
N THR A 172 -4.83 8.79 3.39
CA THR A 172 -6.23 8.79 3.82
C THR A 172 -6.41 7.67 4.84
N VAL A 173 -6.96 8.00 6.02
CA VAL A 173 -7.33 7.02 7.05
C VAL A 173 -8.82 7.14 7.31
N ALA A 174 -9.57 6.08 7.02
CA ALA A 174 -11.01 6.01 7.22
C ALA A 174 -11.40 5.59 8.65
N GLY A 175 -10.49 4.97 9.40
CA GLY A 175 -10.61 4.73 10.84
C GLY A 175 -9.92 5.81 11.69
N PHE A 176 -9.38 5.38 12.82
CA PHE A 176 -8.68 6.22 13.79
C PHE A 176 -7.19 6.39 13.46
N ALA A 177 -6.69 7.61 13.58
CA ALA A 177 -5.26 7.91 13.65
C ALA A 177 -4.99 8.93 14.75
N ALA A 178 -4.07 8.61 15.67
CA ALA A 178 -3.65 9.56 16.70
C ALA A 178 -2.90 10.75 16.08
N ASN A 179 -3.15 11.96 16.58
CA ASN A 179 -2.54 13.18 16.10
C ASN A 179 -1.00 13.15 16.25
N ASP A 180 -0.50 12.55 17.33
CA ASP A 180 0.93 12.34 17.54
C ASP A 180 1.59 11.49 16.44
N SER A 181 0.88 10.48 15.89
CA SER A 181 1.39 9.69 14.77
C SER A 181 1.54 10.53 13.50
N LEU A 182 0.62 11.47 13.27
CA LEU A 182 0.66 12.39 12.13
C LEU A 182 1.79 13.42 12.28
N HIS A 183 2.02 13.91 13.50
CA HIS A 183 3.18 14.75 13.80
C HIS A 183 4.51 14.03 13.56
N ARG A 184 4.63 12.75 13.95
CA ARG A 184 5.83 11.94 13.64
C ARG A 184 6.06 11.80 12.14
N ILE A 185 5.01 11.62 11.34
CA ILE A 185 5.13 11.63 9.88
C ILE A 185 5.60 13.02 9.41
N MET A 186 4.98 14.09 9.90
CA MET A 186 5.36 15.46 9.56
C MET A 186 6.84 15.76 9.80
N GLU A 187 7.45 15.23 10.86
CA GLU A 187 8.90 15.37 11.14
C GLU A 187 9.76 14.84 9.98
N TYR A 188 9.35 13.72 9.37
CA TYR A 188 10.02 13.17 8.20
C TYR A 188 9.68 13.93 6.91
N TYR A 189 8.43 14.41 6.75
CA TYR A 189 7.90 15.00 5.51
C TYR A 189 7.40 16.45 5.64
N PRO A 190 8.23 17.39 6.13
CA PRO A 190 7.75 18.71 6.52
C PRO A 190 7.07 19.51 5.40
N ASN A 191 7.45 19.31 4.13
CA ASN A 191 6.90 20.08 3.00
C ASN A 191 6.17 19.23 1.97
N ARG A 192 5.88 17.97 2.32
CA ARG A 192 5.47 16.96 1.36
C ARG A 192 4.27 16.12 1.81
N PHE A 193 3.77 16.30 3.03
CA PHE A 193 2.71 15.47 3.60
C PHE A 193 1.32 16.11 3.54
N ASN A 194 0.34 15.40 2.98
CA ASN A 194 -1.07 15.76 3.03
C ASN A 194 -1.88 14.57 3.55
N ALA A 195 -2.80 14.78 4.49
CA ALA A 195 -3.70 13.70 4.93
C ALA A 195 -5.16 14.09 5.13
N SER A 196 -6.03 13.09 5.06
CA SER A 196 -7.43 13.18 5.46
C SER A 196 -7.74 12.07 6.45
N ILE A 197 -8.14 12.43 7.66
CA ILE A 197 -8.33 11.53 8.79
C ILE A 197 -9.78 11.57 9.22
N ALA A 198 -10.45 10.42 9.21
CA ALA A 198 -11.84 10.32 9.62
C ALA A 198 -11.99 10.56 11.14
N VAL A 199 -11.20 9.85 11.96
CA VAL A 199 -11.29 9.93 13.42
C VAL A 199 -9.90 10.15 14.03
N SER A 200 -9.79 11.06 15.00
CA SER A 200 -8.55 11.31 15.75
C SER A 200 -8.84 11.63 17.21
N ASP A 201 -7.80 11.75 18.04
CA ASP A 201 -7.85 12.14 19.45
C ASP A 201 -7.97 13.67 19.64
N VAL A 202 -7.88 14.44 18.56
CA VAL A 202 -8.04 15.90 18.53
C VAL A 202 -9.37 16.34 17.90
N PRO A 203 -9.87 17.55 18.19
CA PRO A 203 -11.13 18.05 17.62
C PRO A 203 -11.14 18.07 16.07
N PRO A 204 -12.31 18.02 15.42
CA PRO A 204 -12.40 18.18 13.97
C PRO A 204 -11.83 19.53 13.50
N GLY A 205 -11.13 19.53 12.37
CA GLY A 205 -10.52 20.76 11.83
C GLY A 205 -9.36 20.51 10.88
N LEU A 206 -8.64 21.60 10.56
CA LEU A 206 -7.43 21.58 9.76
C LEU A 206 -6.21 21.71 10.67
N TYR A 207 -5.22 20.86 10.43
CA TYR A 207 -4.01 20.73 11.21
C TYR A 207 -2.75 20.83 10.33
N PRO A 208 -1.60 21.24 10.89
CA PRO A 208 -1.46 21.76 12.25
C PRO A 208 -2.16 23.12 12.41
N GLN A 209 -2.73 23.39 13.58
CA GLN A 209 -3.54 24.59 13.86
C GLN A 209 -2.69 25.86 14.01
N GLU A 210 -1.48 25.73 14.54
CA GLU A 210 -0.58 26.86 14.77
C GLU A 210 0.53 26.94 13.73
N ASP A 211 0.89 28.16 13.32
CA ASP A 211 2.02 28.40 12.41
C ASP A 211 3.38 28.07 13.06
N SER A 212 3.45 28.04 14.40
CA SER A 212 4.61 27.55 15.16
C SER A 212 4.91 26.08 14.83
N HIS A 213 3.87 25.26 14.70
CA HIS A 213 3.93 23.85 14.32
C HIS A 213 4.19 23.63 12.82
N ARG A 214 4.12 24.71 12.02
CA ARG A 214 4.57 24.74 10.62
C ARG A 214 6.05 25.13 10.50
N ARG A 215 6.83 24.94 11.56
CA ARG A 215 8.29 25.08 11.54
C ARG A 215 8.92 23.87 12.19
N ASN A 216 10.00 23.36 11.61
CA ASN A 216 10.88 22.38 12.23
C ASN A 216 12.35 22.81 12.08
N GLU A 217 13.29 21.98 12.55
CA GLU A 217 14.73 22.25 12.42
C GLU A 217 15.19 22.48 10.97
N ARG A 218 14.37 22.09 9.98
CA ARG A 218 14.63 22.25 8.54
C ARG A 218 13.91 23.46 7.92
N GLY A 219 13.27 24.31 8.72
CA GLY A 219 12.60 25.54 8.28
C GLY A 219 11.08 25.43 8.24
N ASN A 220 10.44 26.07 7.26
CA ASN A 220 8.98 26.04 7.11
C ASN A 220 8.50 24.63 6.73
N CYS A 221 7.33 24.27 7.24
CA CYS A 221 6.63 23.00 7.07
C CYS A 221 5.23 23.27 6.48
N PHE A 222 4.99 22.76 5.27
CA PHE A 222 3.72 22.84 4.55
C PHE A 222 2.87 21.56 4.68
N ALA A 223 3.25 20.65 5.59
CA ALA A 223 2.46 19.49 5.90
C ALA A 223 1.08 19.90 6.44
N ARG A 224 0.04 19.17 6.05
CA ARG A 224 -1.32 19.45 6.52
C ARG A 224 -2.19 18.21 6.55
N TRP A 225 -3.14 18.17 7.47
CA TRP A 225 -4.19 17.16 7.48
C TRP A 225 -5.52 17.71 7.96
N SER A 226 -6.61 17.07 7.54
CA SER A 226 -7.94 17.31 8.09
C SER A 226 -8.33 16.18 9.05
N VAL A 227 -9.08 16.53 10.09
CA VAL A 227 -9.75 15.59 11.01
C VAL A 227 -11.25 15.82 10.93
N GLN A 228 -12.04 14.76 10.75
CA GLN A 228 -13.50 14.85 10.60
C GLN A 228 -14.26 14.66 11.92
N GLN A 229 -13.79 13.77 12.79
CA GLN A 229 -14.43 13.41 14.07
C GLN A 229 -13.38 13.21 15.17
N GLN A 230 -13.77 13.45 16.43
CA GLN A 230 -12.95 13.20 17.61
C GLN A 230 -13.45 11.96 18.37
N ARG A 231 -12.53 11.11 18.83
CA ARG A 231 -12.78 9.96 19.72
C ARG A 231 -11.87 9.99 20.93
#